data_AF-A0A8S9W7N6-F1
#
_entry.id   AF-A0A8S9W7N6-F1
#
_cell.length_a   1.000
_cell.length_b   1.000
_cell.length_c   1.000
_cell.angle_alpha   90.00
_cell.angle_beta   90.00
_cell.angle_gamma   90.00
#
_symmetry.space_group_name_H-M   'P 1'
#
loop_
_entity.id
_entity.type
_entity.pdbx_description
1 polymer ?
#
loop_
_entity_poly.entity_id
_entity_poly.type
_entity_poly.pdbx_seq_one_letter_code
_entity_poly.pdbx_strand_id
1 'polypeptide(L)'
;MDEDVYTAGSGFTTSTNVDIHVVSDQDWNDDNPIPSDVTASVETVSVVNGGVGPALVWHAPLVVGDDIVIDANRNGVYDASTDGLDSGSPGFVVLADAPPSPSISAPTLARQESSP
;
A
#
# COMPACT_ATOMS: atom_id res chain seq x y z
N MET A 1 3.98 6.69 -12.91
CA MET A 1 4.91 6.57 -11.77
C MET A 1 5.48 5.16 -11.81
N ASP A 2 6.78 5.00 -11.59
CA ASP A 2 7.49 3.72 -11.69
C ASP A 2 7.75 3.08 -10.31
N GLU A 3 6.88 3.38 -9.35
CA GLU A 3 7.00 2.93 -7.96
C GLU A 3 5.78 2.11 -7.53
N ASP A 4 6.02 1.24 -6.56
CA ASP A 4 5.01 0.40 -5.93
C ASP A 4 4.26 1.20 -4.85
N VAL A 5 2.97 0.90 -4.65
CA VAL A 5 2.13 1.53 -3.62
C VAL A 5 1.93 0.58 -2.46
N TYR A 6 2.13 1.09 -1.24
CA TYR A 6 1.93 0.34 -0.01
C TYR A 6 0.89 1.02 0.88
N THR A 7 0.02 0.22 1.48
CA THR A 7 -1.01 0.67 2.42
C THR A 7 -0.65 0.29 3.84
N ALA A 8 -0.86 1.20 4.78
CA ALA A 8 -0.78 0.93 6.20
C ALA A 8 -1.92 1.65 6.92
N GLY A 9 -2.31 1.16 8.10
CA GLY A 9 -3.42 1.75 8.85
C GLY A 9 -3.38 1.41 10.33
N SER A 10 -4.23 2.07 11.11
CA SER A 10 -4.29 1.89 12.56
C SER A 10 -5.71 2.12 13.10
N GLY A 11 -5.98 1.62 14.31
CA GLY A 11 -7.30 1.74 14.96
C GLY A 11 -8.19 0.51 14.79
N PHE A 12 -7.67 -0.54 14.16
CA PHE A 12 -8.42 -1.77 13.90
C PHE A 12 -8.45 -2.70 15.11
N THR A 13 -9.43 -3.61 15.12
CA THR A 13 -9.53 -4.65 16.16
C THR A 13 -8.33 -5.61 16.06
N THR A 14 -7.63 -5.85 17.16
CA THR A 14 -6.46 -6.73 17.16
C THR A 14 -6.82 -8.19 16.98
N SER A 15 -5.91 -9.01 16.45
CA SER A 15 -6.10 -10.46 16.27
C SER A 15 -7.21 -10.82 15.27
N THR A 16 -7.50 -9.92 14.33
CA THR A 16 -8.35 -10.17 13.15
C THR A 16 -7.52 -10.05 11.88
N ASN A 17 -8.15 -10.32 10.74
CA ASN A 17 -7.63 -9.95 9.43
C ASN A 17 -8.53 -8.88 8.82
N VAL A 18 -7.94 -8.04 7.97
CA VAL A 18 -8.64 -7.09 7.10
C VAL A 18 -8.43 -7.51 5.65
N ASP A 19 -9.34 -7.08 4.77
CA ASP A 19 -9.17 -7.17 3.32
C ASP A 19 -8.91 -5.76 2.77
N ILE A 20 -7.85 -5.59 1.99
CA ILE A 20 -7.46 -4.30 1.40
C ILE A 20 -7.82 -4.34 -0.08
N HIS A 21 -8.60 -3.34 -0.49
CA HIS A 21 -9.10 -3.17 -1.84
C HIS A 21 -8.54 -1.89 -2.44
N VAL A 22 -8.06 -1.97 -3.68
CA VAL A 22 -7.89 -0.78 -4.53
C VAL A 22 -9.07 -0.74 -5.50
N VAL A 23 -9.76 0.38 -5.55
CA VAL A 23 -11.03 0.51 -6.26
C VAL A 23 -11.09 1.84 -7.00
N SER A 24 -11.89 1.91 -8.07
CA SER A 24 -12.07 3.18 -8.78
C SER A 24 -12.62 4.27 -7.86
N ASP A 25 -12.08 5.48 -7.98
CA ASP A 25 -12.49 6.67 -7.24
C ASP A 25 -14.01 6.86 -7.27
N GLN A 26 -14.61 7.04 -6.09
CA GLN A 26 -16.03 7.30 -5.94
C GLN A 26 -16.36 8.08 -4.66
N ASP A 27 -17.54 8.70 -4.64
CA ASP A 27 -18.06 9.32 -3.42
C ASP A 27 -18.53 8.25 -2.43
N TRP A 28 -17.74 8.01 -1.38
CA TRP A 28 -18.05 7.03 -0.35
C TRP A 28 -19.08 7.51 0.66
N ASN A 29 -20.10 6.69 0.89
CA ASN A 29 -21.02 6.82 2.01
C ASN A 29 -21.08 5.50 2.77
N ASP A 30 -21.46 5.56 4.05
CA ASP A 30 -21.75 4.38 4.86
C ASP A 30 -22.71 3.43 4.11
N ASP A 31 -22.54 2.12 4.30
CA ASP A 31 -23.28 1.05 3.62
C ASP A 31 -23.04 0.93 2.10
N ASN A 32 -22.04 1.61 1.52
CA ASN A 32 -21.74 1.47 0.09
C ASN A 32 -21.08 0.12 -0.19
N PRO A 33 -21.53 -0.66 -1.19
CA PRO A 33 -20.85 -1.89 -1.56
C PRO A 33 -19.44 -1.57 -2.05
N ILE A 34 -18.46 -2.34 -1.59
CA ILE A 34 -17.09 -2.22 -2.08
C ILE A 34 -17.04 -2.78 -3.52
N PRO A 35 -16.63 -1.98 -4.52
CA PRO A 35 -16.54 -2.44 -5.90
C PRO A 35 -15.52 -3.57 -6.09
N SER A 36 -15.47 -4.10 -7.32
CA SER A 36 -14.42 -5.04 -7.68
C SER A 36 -13.05 -4.35 -7.63
N ASP A 37 -12.08 -5.06 -7.08
CA ASP A 37 -10.70 -4.60 -6.99
C ASP A 37 -10.10 -4.38 -8.40
N VAL A 38 -9.50 -3.20 -8.64
CA VAL A 38 -8.95 -2.83 -9.96
C VAL A 38 -7.62 -3.51 -10.26
N THR A 39 -6.91 -3.99 -9.23
CA THR A 39 -5.68 -4.79 -9.38
C THR A 39 -5.97 -6.27 -9.59
N ALA A 40 -7.24 -6.67 -9.48
CA ALA A 40 -7.72 -8.04 -9.56
C ALA A 40 -7.17 -8.96 -8.44
N SER A 41 -6.60 -8.39 -7.38
CA SER A 41 -6.15 -9.09 -6.18
C SER A 41 -6.52 -8.29 -4.94
N VAL A 42 -7.21 -8.93 -4.01
CA VAL A 42 -7.49 -8.38 -2.67
C VAL A 42 -6.42 -8.87 -1.72
N GLU A 43 -5.83 -7.96 -0.96
CA GLU A 43 -4.78 -8.29 0.01
C GLU A 43 -5.36 -8.52 1.39
N THR A 44 -5.22 -9.74 1.92
CA THR A 44 -5.65 -10.06 3.29
C THR A 44 -4.49 -9.94 4.27
N VAL A 45 -4.59 -9.02 5.24
CA VAL A 45 -3.51 -8.71 6.18
C VAL A 45 -3.97 -8.89 7.63
N SER A 46 -3.11 -9.45 8.47
CA SER A 46 -3.39 -9.60 9.92
C SER A 46 -3.19 -8.28 10.67
N VAL A 47 -4.10 -7.95 11.57
CA VAL A 47 -3.99 -6.78 12.46
C VAL A 47 -3.13 -7.11 13.69
N VAL A 48 -2.00 -6.41 13.82
CA VAL A 48 -1.06 -6.57 14.93
C VAL A 48 -1.06 -5.30 15.78
N ASN A 49 -1.40 -5.42 17.07
CA ASN A 49 -1.49 -4.28 18.00
C ASN A 49 -2.38 -3.13 17.49
N GLY A 50 -3.42 -3.46 16.72
CA GLY A 50 -4.38 -2.51 16.16
C GLY A 50 -3.89 -1.82 14.89
N GLY A 51 -2.73 -2.23 14.37
CA GLY A 51 -2.15 -1.73 13.13
C GLY A 51 -2.18 -2.78 12.02
N VAL A 52 -2.34 -2.28 10.80
CA VAL A 52 -2.04 -2.98 9.55
C VAL A 52 -0.68 -2.43 9.09
N GLY A 53 0.32 -3.30 9.00
CA GLY A 53 1.64 -2.92 8.50
C GLY A 53 1.63 -2.61 7.01
N PRO A 54 2.71 -2.04 6.44
CA PRO A 54 2.80 -1.78 5.02
C PRO A 54 2.54 -3.05 4.20
N ALA A 55 1.48 -3.03 3.41
CA ALA A 55 1.07 -4.08 2.49
C ALA A 55 1.15 -3.54 1.06
N LEU A 56 1.80 -4.28 0.17
CA LEU A 56 1.89 -3.92 -1.24
C LEU A 56 0.50 -4.08 -1.87
N VAL A 57 -0.07 -2.99 -2.38
CA VAL A 57 -1.41 -2.99 -2.98
C VAL A 57 -1.39 -2.71 -4.47
N TRP A 58 -0.29 -2.17 -5.00
CA TRP A 58 -0.18 -1.90 -6.44
C TRP A 58 1.27 -1.99 -6.90
N HIS A 59 1.49 -2.71 -8.01
CA HIS A 59 2.78 -2.74 -8.70
C HIS A 59 2.86 -1.68 -9.79
N ALA A 60 4.01 -1.00 -9.89
CA ALA A 60 4.24 -0.04 -10.96
C ALA A 60 3.96 -0.62 -12.37
N PRO A 61 3.45 0.18 -13.33
CA PRO A 61 3.19 1.61 -13.23
C PRO A 61 1.82 1.94 -12.64
N LEU A 62 1.78 3.01 -11.85
CA LEU A 62 0.55 3.49 -11.21
C LEU A 62 -0.30 4.35 -12.15
N VAL A 63 -1.60 4.06 -12.19
CA VAL A 63 -2.62 4.96 -12.70
C VAL A 63 -3.18 5.73 -11.50
N VAL A 64 -3.10 7.06 -11.53
CA VAL A 64 -3.59 7.90 -10.43
C VAL A 64 -5.11 8.03 -10.51
N GLY A 65 -5.78 8.03 -9.35
CA GLY A 65 -7.23 8.30 -9.23
C GLY A 65 -8.05 7.08 -8.81
N ASP A 66 -7.46 6.16 -8.04
CA ASP A 66 -8.16 5.07 -7.38
C ASP A 66 -8.15 5.32 -5.86
N ASP A 67 -9.17 4.82 -5.17
CA ASP A 67 -9.29 4.84 -3.71
C ASP A 67 -8.75 3.54 -3.11
N ILE A 68 -8.38 3.59 -1.83
CA ILE A 68 -8.01 2.40 -1.05
C ILE A 68 -9.01 2.23 0.09
N VAL A 69 -9.61 1.04 0.17
CA VAL A 69 -10.51 0.64 1.27
C VAL A 69 -9.88 -0.50 2.05
N ILE A 70 -9.76 -0.33 3.36
CA ILE A 70 -9.41 -1.40 4.29
C ILE A 70 -10.73 -1.88 4.91
N ASP A 71 -11.30 -2.95 4.35
CA ASP A 71 -12.49 -3.64 4.85
C ASP A 71 -12.10 -4.43 6.11
N ALA A 72 -12.36 -3.83 7.27
CA ALA A 72 -11.84 -4.30 8.53
C ALA A 72 -12.68 -5.45 9.11
N ASN A 73 -13.95 -5.54 8.73
CA ASN A 73 -14.86 -6.59 9.17
C ASN A 73 -15.13 -7.66 8.08
N ARG A 74 -14.63 -7.43 6.87
CA ARG A 74 -14.64 -8.33 5.72
C ARG A 74 -16.04 -8.66 5.23
N ASN A 75 -16.93 -7.67 5.21
CA ASN A 75 -18.32 -7.83 4.81
C ASN A 75 -18.60 -7.40 3.35
N GLY A 76 -17.61 -6.83 2.64
CA GLY A 76 -17.74 -6.34 1.27
C GLY A 76 -18.54 -5.03 1.13
N VAL A 77 -18.71 -4.29 2.22
CA VAL A 77 -19.44 -3.03 2.31
C VAL A 77 -18.57 -2.05 3.11
N TYR A 78 -18.51 -0.79 2.68
CA TYR A 78 -17.80 0.23 3.43
C TYR A 78 -18.62 0.70 4.64
N ASP A 79 -18.08 0.45 5.83
CA ASP A 79 -18.60 0.90 7.12
C ASP A 79 -17.75 2.06 7.66
N ALA A 80 -18.25 3.30 7.60
CA ALA A 80 -17.50 4.52 7.92
C ALA A 80 -16.97 4.60 9.36
N SER A 81 -17.48 3.76 10.26
CA SER A 81 -17.04 3.67 11.66
C SER A 81 -16.04 2.54 11.93
N THR A 82 -15.87 1.62 10.98
CA THR A 82 -15.11 0.37 11.16
C THR A 82 -13.95 0.26 10.17
N ASP A 83 -14.16 0.72 8.94
CA ASP A 83 -13.21 0.54 7.84
C ASP A 83 -12.26 1.72 7.68
N GLY A 84 -11.11 1.44 7.04
CA GLY A 84 -10.19 2.47 6.60
C GLY A 84 -10.57 2.94 5.20
N LEU A 85 -10.56 4.25 4.97
CA LEU A 85 -10.75 4.84 3.65
C LEU A 85 -9.65 5.85 3.39
N ASP A 86 -8.93 5.66 2.29
CA ASP A 86 -8.12 6.69 1.66
C ASP A 86 -8.83 7.13 0.38
N SER A 87 -9.54 8.25 0.48
CA SER A 87 -10.28 8.86 -0.64
C SER A 87 -9.95 10.34 -0.73
N GLY A 88 -9.78 10.82 -1.96
CA GLY A 88 -9.40 12.20 -2.22
C GLY A 88 -9.03 12.44 -3.68
N SER A 89 -8.92 13.70 -4.07
CA SER A 89 -8.41 14.08 -5.39
C SER A 89 -6.99 14.64 -5.27
N PRO A 90 -5.96 13.83 -5.54
CA PRO A 90 -5.98 12.36 -5.63
C PRO A 90 -5.84 11.69 -4.25
N GLY A 91 -6.41 10.49 -4.11
CA GLY A 91 -6.49 9.65 -2.90
C GLY A 91 -5.14 9.19 -2.38
N PHE A 92 -4.06 9.70 -2.98
CA PHE A 92 -2.72 9.84 -2.42
C PHE A 92 -1.96 10.85 -3.31
N VAL A 93 -1.00 11.59 -2.73
CA VAL A 93 -0.08 12.46 -3.48
C VAL A 93 1.32 11.87 -3.37
N VAL A 94 1.93 11.54 -4.51
CA VAL A 94 3.33 11.12 -4.57
C VAL A 94 4.23 12.30 -4.21
N LEU A 95 5.00 12.18 -3.13
CA LEU A 95 6.15 13.07 -2.90
C LEU A 95 7.25 12.65 -3.86
N ALA A 96 7.56 13.50 -4.84
CA ALA A 96 8.60 13.22 -5.82
C ALA A 96 9.94 12.88 -5.13
N ASP A 97 10.44 11.68 -5.43
CA ASP A 97 11.78 11.11 -5.20
C ASP A 97 12.52 11.54 -3.93
N ALA A 98 12.60 10.62 -2.96
CA ALA A 98 13.74 10.62 -2.05
C ALA A 98 15.03 10.50 -2.90
N PRO A 99 16.08 11.30 -2.65
CA PRO A 99 17.29 11.27 -3.47
C PRO A 99 17.87 9.85 -3.48
N PRO A 100 18.41 9.38 -4.62
CA PRO A 100 18.95 8.04 -4.72
C PRO A 100 19.98 7.83 -3.61
N SER A 101 19.80 6.74 -2.85
CA SER A 101 20.77 6.33 -1.84
C SER A 101 22.15 6.24 -2.49
N PRO A 102 23.21 6.83 -1.91
CA PRO A 102 24.54 6.76 -2.50
C PRO A 102 24.96 5.28 -2.58
N SER A 103 25.14 4.78 -3.81
CA SER A 103 25.68 3.46 -4.04
C SER A 103 27.13 3.45 -3.56
N ILE A 104 27.37 2.84 -2.39
CA ILE A 104 28.72 2.54 -1.94
C ILE A 104 29.26 1.48 -2.91
N SER A 105 30.10 1.89 -3.86
CA SER A 105 30.87 0.97 -4.68
C SER A 105 31.80 0.17 -3.76
N ALA A 106 31.63 -1.15 -3.75
CA ALA A 106 32.52 -2.07 -3.05
C ALA A 106 33.99 -1.82 -3.47
N PRO A 107 34.96 -1.86 -2.55
CA PRO A 107 36.35 -1.69 -2.91
C PRO A 107 36.82 -2.87 -3.77
N THR A 108 37.32 -2.57 -4.97
CA THR A 108 38.05 -3.54 -5.80
C THR A 108 39.34 -3.91 -5.06
N LEU A 109 39.44 -5.16 -4.63
CA LEU A 109 40.64 -5.74 -4.04
C LEU A 109 41.68 -5.96 -5.15
N ALA A 110 42.62 -5.02 -5.31
CA ALA A 110 43.76 -5.20 -6.22
C ALA A 110 44.76 -6.20 -5.62
N ARG A 111 44.85 -7.37 -6.25
CA ARG A 111 45.86 -8.40 -5.99
C ARG A 111 47.24 -7.87 -6.41
N GLN A 112 48.14 -7.66 -5.46
CA GLN A 112 49.56 -7.45 -5.77
C GLN A 112 50.14 -8.75 -6.35
N GLU A 113 50.69 -8.68 -7.57
CA GLU A 113 51.66 -9.65 -8.05
C GLU A 113 53.04 -8.98 -8.06
N SER A 114 54.02 -9.65 -7.43
CA SER A 114 55.40 -9.20 -7.29
C SER A 114 56.31 -9.92 -8.28
N SER A 115 57.13 -9.13 -8.98
CA SER A 115 58.50 -9.43 -9.47
C SER A 115 58.66 -10.53 -10.53
N PRO A 116 59.83 -10.66 -11.21
CA PRO A 116 61.21 -10.34 -10.79
C PRO A 116 61.70 -8.94 -11.13
#